data_AF-A0A5N7AN32-F1
#
_entry.id   AF-A0A5N7AN32-F1
#
_cell.length_a   1.000
_cell.length_b   1.000
_cell.length_c   1.000
_cell.angle_alpha   90.00
_cell.angle_beta   90.00
_cell.angle_gamma   90.00
#
_symmetry.space_group_name_H-M   'P 1'
#
loop_
_entity.id
_entity.type
_entity.pdbx_description
1 polymer ?
#
loop_
_entity_poly.entity_id
_entity_poly.type
_entity_poly.pdbx_seq_one_letter_code
_entity_poly.pdbx_strand_id
1 'polypeptide(L)'
;DSSQQPVFPQPGGSQQPVFPQPGGDSSQQPVFPQPGDGSSQQPIPTPADQQYVAAPKCPEGNDKVYPAPDGGFFKLQCSTHGWFGTLQTTTANTYQQCIDTCSETDGCLAINWDSENGANSNSKTCTLMKSDKVGNTSCPNHDYAYAVPPPTIPQTTELVPQCTTECPGADHRQYTSPNGEVFKMNCGKRHGAEYLTTLDTGSLKECMDACSELVPCHSVDYHARSKKCYLSNHQGEPIIDAPGFNSAYSIGCAGACEDKSCGCKNA
;
A
#
# COMPACT_ATOMS: atom_id res chain seq x y z
N ASP A 1 -32.69 -0.72 -74.16
CA ASP A 1 -32.74 0.74 -74.16
C ASP A 1 -32.57 1.19 -72.71
N SER A 2 -31.53 1.84 -72.23
CA SER A 2 -30.30 2.37 -72.83
C SER A 2 -29.19 2.35 -71.76
N SER A 3 -27.96 2.13 -72.21
CA SER A 3 -26.69 2.14 -71.48
C SER A 3 -26.04 3.52 -71.49
N GLN A 4 -25.37 3.95 -70.41
CA GLN A 4 -24.10 4.71 -70.44
C GLN A 4 -23.53 4.98 -69.02
N GLN A 5 -22.23 4.74 -68.83
CA GLN A 5 -21.39 5.33 -67.76
C GLN A 5 -20.79 6.66 -68.23
N PRO A 6 -20.22 7.48 -67.32
CA PRO A 6 -18.78 7.78 -67.40
C PRO A 6 -18.04 7.83 -66.04
N VAL A 7 -16.70 7.88 -66.10
CA VAL A 7 -15.71 7.65 -65.03
C VAL A 7 -14.85 8.91 -64.73
N PHE A 8 -14.26 8.95 -63.50
CA PHE A 8 -13.06 9.69 -63.00
C PHE A 8 -13.21 11.15 -62.50
N PRO A 9 -12.32 11.70 -61.61
CA PRO A 9 -11.08 11.15 -60.98
C PRO A 9 -10.94 11.33 -59.43
N GLN A 10 -9.97 10.64 -58.80
CA GLN A 10 -9.35 11.01 -57.50
C GLN A 10 -7.93 11.55 -57.74
N PRO A 11 -7.50 12.60 -57.02
CA PRO A 11 -6.38 12.50 -56.07
C PRO A 11 -6.68 13.30 -54.77
N GLY A 12 -6.29 12.90 -53.56
CA GLY A 12 -4.91 12.83 -53.06
C GLY A 12 -4.50 14.16 -52.42
N GLY A 13 -4.30 14.21 -51.09
CA GLY A 13 -3.61 15.32 -50.41
C GLY A 13 -4.29 15.89 -49.15
N SER A 14 -3.80 15.46 -48.00
CA SER A 14 -4.03 16.00 -46.66
C SER A 14 -3.67 17.48 -46.52
N GLN A 15 -4.58 18.35 -46.03
CA GLN A 15 -4.22 19.67 -45.49
C GLN A 15 -5.12 20.06 -44.30
N GLN A 16 -4.47 20.34 -43.18
CA GLN A 16 -5.02 21.00 -41.99
C GLN A 16 -5.25 22.50 -42.26
N PRO A 17 -6.24 23.16 -41.62
CA PRO A 17 -6.40 24.60 -41.75
C PRO A 17 -5.34 25.37 -40.95
N VAL A 18 -4.64 26.27 -41.65
CA VAL A 18 -3.72 27.29 -41.14
C VAL A 18 -4.52 28.52 -40.70
N PHE A 19 -4.24 29.06 -39.51
CA PHE A 19 -4.65 30.41 -39.09
C PHE A 19 -3.42 31.27 -38.70
N PRO A 20 -3.48 32.60 -38.85
CA PRO A 20 -2.31 33.45 -39.10
C PRO A 20 -1.59 33.95 -37.82
N GLN A 21 -0.27 34.11 -37.90
CA GLN A 21 0.56 34.82 -36.92
C GLN A 21 0.49 36.35 -37.08
N PRO A 22 0.71 37.08 -35.98
CA PRO A 22 1.53 38.28 -35.97
C PRO A 22 2.84 38.02 -35.20
N GLY A 23 3.97 38.41 -35.80
CA GLY A 23 5.28 38.35 -35.16
C GLY A 23 5.59 39.59 -34.31
N GLY A 24 6.59 39.46 -33.42
CA GLY A 24 7.33 40.60 -32.90
C GLY A 24 7.62 40.61 -31.39
N ASP A 25 8.69 39.90 -31.03
CA ASP A 25 9.73 40.36 -30.09
C ASP A 25 9.63 40.05 -28.57
N SER A 26 10.83 39.71 -28.05
CA SER A 26 11.29 39.73 -26.66
C SER A 26 10.93 38.55 -25.74
N SER A 27 11.91 37.63 -25.68
CA SER A 27 12.16 36.61 -24.67
C SER A 27 11.97 37.07 -23.22
N GLN A 28 10.95 36.52 -22.55
CA GLN A 28 10.93 36.36 -21.10
C GLN A 28 10.32 34.98 -20.77
N GLN A 29 11.16 34.04 -20.34
CA GLN A 29 10.70 32.82 -19.68
C GLN A 29 10.21 33.18 -18.27
N PRO A 30 9.11 32.59 -17.77
CA PRO A 30 8.72 32.75 -16.37
C PRO A 30 9.76 32.10 -15.46
N VAL A 31 10.41 32.91 -14.63
CA VAL A 31 11.30 32.48 -13.55
C VAL A 31 10.44 31.86 -12.45
N PHE A 32 10.59 30.56 -12.23
CA PHE A 32 10.08 29.91 -11.03
C PHE A 32 10.99 30.25 -9.84
N PRO A 33 10.47 30.66 -8.67
CA PRO A 33 11.30 30.94 -7.51
C PRO A 33 11.98 29.67 -7.00
N GLN A 34 13.32 29.69 -7.00
CA GLN A 34 14.14 28.72 -6.26
C GLN A 34 14.16 29.09 -4.78
N PRO A 35 13.90 28.17 -3.83
CA PRO A 35 14.32 28.35 -2.46
C PRO A 35 15.83 28.16 -2.36
N GLY A 36 16.53 29.18 -1.87
CA GLY A 36 17.96 29.16 -1.61
C GLY A 36 18.32 28.52 -0.27
N ASP A 37 19.56 28.03 -0.26
CA ASP A 37 20.52 27.83 0.83
C ASP A 37 20.18 27.00 2.08
N GLY A 38 21.04 26.00 2.28
CA GLY A 38 21.81 25.94 3.52
C GLY A 38 21.19 25.15 4.66
N SER A 39 21.20 23.82 4.55
CA SER A 39 21.38 22.96 5.71
C SER A 39 21.99 21.65 5.25
N SER A 40 23.18 21.36 5.77
CA SER A 40 23.90 20.09 5.64
C SER A 40 23.07 18.98 6.29
N GLN A 41 22.02 18.51 5.61
CA GLN A 41 21.40 17.25 5.98
C GLN A 41 22.37 16.16 5.55
N GLN A 42 23.00 15.53 6.54
CA GLN A 42 23.69 14.26 6.33
C GLN A 42 22.70 13.31 5.62
N PRO A 43 23.14 12.53 4.61
CA PRO A 43 22.28 11.57 3.96
C PRO A 43 21.66 10.63 5.00
N ILE A 44 20.33 10.51 4.98
CA ILE A 44 19.63 9.46 5.71
C ILE A 44 20.20 8.13 5.18
N PRO A 45 20.75 7.25 6.03
CA PRO A 45 21.36 6.01 5.56
C PRO A 45 20.32 5.15 4.85
N THR A 46 20.62 4.79 3.60
CA THR A 46 19.82 3.92 2.75
C THR A 46 19.73 2.51 3.38
N PRO A 47 18.55 1.89 3.54
CA PRO A 47 18.42 0.65 4.34
C PRO A 47 18.88 -0.66 3.69
N ALA A 48 19.77 -0.61 2.70
CA ALA A 48 20.28 -1.81 2.03
C ALA A 48 21.43 -2.53 2.78
N ASP A 49 22.03 -1.88 3.80
CA ASP A 49 23.25 -2.39 4.47
C ASP A 49 23.08 -2.76 5.96
N GLN A 50 21.85 -2.78 6.49
CA GLN A 50 21.64 -3.24 7.88
C GLN A 50 21.83 -4.76 7.97
N GLN A 51 22.83 -5.20 8.74
CA GLN A 51 23.07 -6.61 9.01
C GLN A 51 22.14 -7.09 10.13
N TYR A 52 21.34 -8.11 9.84
CA TYR A 52 20.42 -8.72 10.81
C TYR A 52 21.06 -9.89 11.54
N VAL A 53 20.59 -10.16 12.76
CA VAL A 53 20.89 -11.39 13.50
C VAL A 53 19.60 -12.11 13.91
N ALA A 54 19.62 -13.44 13.84
CA ALA A 54 18.53 -14.28 14.33
C ALA A 54 18.51 -14.40 15.87
N ALA A 55 19.65 -14.12 16.53
CA ALA A 55 19.76 -14.11 17.97
C ALA A 55 20.71 -12.98 18.41
N PRO A 56 20.33 -12.15 19.40
CA PRO A 56 21.16 -11.08 19.90
C PRO A 56 22.21 -11.67 20.85
N LYS A 57 23.43 -11.79 20.35
CA LYS A 57 24.60 -12.28 21.10
C LYS A 57 25.74 -11.30 20.98
N CYS A 58 26.47 -11.10 22.05
CA CYS A 58 27.67 -10.28 22.05
C CYS A 58 28.92 -11.17 22.13
N PRO A 59 30.01 -10.82 21.43
CA PRO A 59 30.21 -9.58 20.65
C PRO A 59 29.69 -9.61 19.20
N GLU A 60 29.27 -10.77 18.67
CA GLU A 60 29.02 -10.96 17.23
C GLU A 60 27.85 -10.13 16.67
N GLY A 61 26.91 -9.78 17.53
CA GLY A 61 25.72 -8.98 17.24
C GLY A 61 25.96 -7.48 17.35
N ASN A 62 27.14 -7.01 17.76
CA ASN A 62 27.39 -5.58 17.91
C ASN A 62 27.11 -4.82 16.60
N ASP A 63 26.40 -3.70 16.70
CA ASP A 63 25.92 -2.86 15.60
C ASP A 63 24.94 -3.52 14.62
N LYS A 64 24.52 -4.76 14.88
CA LYS A 64 23.50 -5.46 14.08
C LYS A 64 22.10 -5.21 14.62
N VAL A 65 21.11 -5.50 13.79
CA VAL A 65 19.69 -5.34 14.11
C VAL A 65 19.08 -6.69 14.44
N TYR A 66 18.32 -6.76 15.53
CA TYR A 66 17.52 -7.91 15.92
C TYR A 66 16.02 -7.57 15.76
N PRO A 67 15.27 -8.36 14.97
CA PRO A 67 13.81 -8.26 14.93
C PRO A 67 13.22 -8.91 16.18
N ALA A 68 12.48 -8.14 16.97
CA ALA A 68 11.81 -8.61 18.17
C ALA A 68 10.47 -9.31 17.83
N PRO A 69 9.92 -10.12 18.76
CA PRO A 69 8.69 -10.88 18.52
C PRO A 69 7.45 -10.04 18.20
N ASP A 70 7.39 -8.79 18.66
CA ASP A 70 6.30 -7.84 18.40
C ASP A 70 6.36 -7.19 16.99
N GLY A 71 7.42 -7.47 16.23
CA GLY A 71 7.70 -6.84 14.93
C GLY A 71 8.51 -5.55 15.04
N GLY A 72 8.90 -5.15 16.26
CA GLY A 72 9.86 -4.08 16.52
C GLY A 72 11.28 -4.48 16.17
N PHE A 73 12.17 -3.50 16.13
CA PHE A 73 13.58 -3.70 15.78
C PHE A 73 14.47 -3.06 16.83
N PHE A 74 15.49 -3.80 17.27
CA PHE A 74 16.48 -3.30 18.21
C PHE A 74 17.87 -3.33 17.58
N LYS A 75 18.59 -2.21 17.68
CA LYS A 75 20.02 -2.18 17.36
C LYS A 75 20.82 -2.56 18.61
N LEU A 76 21.73 -3.51 18.44
CA LEU A 76 22.51 -4.08 19.53
C LEU A 76 23.84 -3.32 19.73
N GLN A 77 24.18 -3.02 20.97
CA GLN A 77 25.45 -2.45 21.40
C GLN A 77 26.06 -3.31 22.51
N CYS A 78 27.18 -3.94 22.23
CA CYS A 78 27.87 -4.80 23.18
C CYS A 78 28.81 -3.98 24.07
N SER A 79 29.07 -4.48 25.29
CA SER A 79 29.98 -3.82 26.25
C SER A 79 29.68 -2.32 26.44
N THR A 80 28.40 -1.97 26.39
CA THR A 80 27.90 -0.60 26.34
C THR A 80 26.62 -0.52 27.13
N HIS A 81 26.36 0.65 27.67
CA HIS A 81 25.32 0.86 28.64
C HIS A 81 24.71 2.26 28.42
N GLY A 82 23.38 2.41 28.54
CA GLY A 82 22.65 3.67 28.33
C GLY A 82 21.51 3.91 29.34
N TRP A 83 21.70 4.82 30.31
CA TRP A 83 20.77 5.01 31.45
C TRP A 83 19.84 6.19 31.16
N PHE A 84 18.94 6.02 30.20
CA PHE A 84 18.03 7.06 29.74
C PHE A 84 16.61 6.90 30.32
N GLY A 85 16.52 6.91 31.65
CA GLY A 85 15.26 6.80 32.38
C GLY A 85 14.78 5.35 32.50
N THR A 86 14.96 4.77 33.68
CA THR A 86 14.52 3.39 33.97
C THR A 86 13.00 3.31 33.98
N LEU A 87 12.47 2.36 33.22
CA LEU A 87 11.07 1.95 33.25
C LEU A 87 10.86 0.92 34.36
N GLN A 88 11.62 -0.16 34.31
CA GLN A 88 11.49 -1.30 35.22
C GLN A 88 12.81 -2.06 35.26
N THR A 89 13.10 -2.73 36.37
CA THR A 89 14.18 -3.73 36.46
C THR A 89 13.57 -5.10 36.70
N THR A 90 14.04 -6.09 35.95
CA THR A 90 13.62 -7.48 36.00
C THR A 90 14.84 -8.39 35.86
N THR A 91 14.63 -9.69 35.69
CA THR A 91 15.68 -10.67 35.41
C THR A 91 15.45 -11.37 34.07
N ALA A 92 16.52 -11.53 33.29
CA ALA A 92 16.51 -12.28 32.04
C ALA A 92 17.78 -13.14 31.97
N ASN A 93 17.62 -14.42 31.60
CA ASN A 93 18.73 -15.37 31.51
C ASN A 93 19.61 -15.12 30.27
N THR A 94 19.10 -14.42 29.28
CA THR A 94 19.81 -14.12 28.04
C THR A 94 19.51 -12.68 27.61
N TYR A 95 20.44 -12.12 26.82
CA TYR A 95 20.24 -10.83 26.17
C TYR A 95 18.93 -10.81 25.36
N GLN A 96 18.66 -11.89 24.63
CA GLN A 96 17.43 -12.08 23.87
C GLN A 96 16.19 -11.99 24.75
N GLN A 97 16.15 -12.73 25.86
CA GLN A 97 15.01 -12.70 26.76
C GLN A 97 14.76 -11.29 27.33
N CYS A 98 15.83 -10.51 27.56
CA CYS A 98 15.68 -9.13 28.01
C CYS A 98 15.06 -8.24 26.92
N ILE A 99 15.50 -8.37 25.67
CA ILE A 99 14.91 -7.63 24.53
C ILE A 99 13.46 -8.05 24.31
N ASP A 100 13.17 -9.36 24.34
CA ASP A 100 11.82 -9.88 24.14
C ASP A 100 10.89 -9.37 25.25
N THR A 101 11.35 -9.34 26.51
CA THR A 101 10.58 -8.74 27.62
C THR A 101 10.31 -7.26 27.40
N CYS A 102 11.29 -6.51 26.89
CA CYS A 102 11.10 -5.11 26.52
C CYS A 102 10.04 -4.95 25.42
N SER A 103 10.08 -5.80 24.39
CA SER A 103 9.12 -5.76 23.28
C SER A 103 7.67 -6.04 23.71
N GLU A 104 7.49 -6.76 24.82
CA GLU A 104 6.17 -7.02 25.42
C GLU A 104 5.76 -5.96 26.47
N THR A 105 6.66 -5.04 26.84
CA THR A 105 6.44 -4.06 27.90
C THR A 105 6.13 -2.68 27.32
N ASP A 106 4.93 -2.18 27.58
CA ASP A 106 4.49 -0.86 27.14
C ASP A 106 5.46 0.26 27.60
N GLY A 107 5.86 1.11 26.66
CA GLY A 107 6.80 2.20 26.88
C GLY A 107 8.28 1.80 27.01
N CYS A 108 8.64 0.52 26.86
CA CYS A 108 10.04 0.11 26.80
C CYS A 108 10.63 0.39 25.42
N LEU A 109 11.72 1.17 25.38
CA LEU A 109 12.40 1.55 24.14
C LEU A 109 13.87 1.14 24.11
N ALA A 110 14.42 0.66 25.22
CA ALA A 110 15.75 0.10 25.27
C ALA A 110 15.90 -0.81 26.48
N ILE A 111 16.96 -1.62 26.46
CA ILE A 111 17.36 -2.45 27.57
C ILE A 111 18.81 -2.24 27.91
N ASN A 112 19.11 -2.47 29.18
CA ASN A 112 20.45 -2.67 29.66
C ASN A 112 20.50 -4.00 30.41
N TRP A 113 21.15 -4.99 29.79
CA TRP A 113 21.26 -6.35 30.31
C TRP A 113 22.67 -6.57 30.85
N ASP A 114 22.76 -7.09 32.07
CA ASP A 114 24.04 -7.51 32.65
C ASP A 114 24.47 -8.80 31.93
N SER A 115 25.53 -8.70 31.13
CA SER A 115 26.01 -9.80 30.31
C SER A 115 26.98 -10.68 31.10
N GLU A 116 27.14 -11.96 30.75
CA GLU A 116 28.04 -12.89 31.47
C GLU A 116 29.53 -12.45 31.47
N ASN A 117 29.91 -11.37 30.75
CA ASN A 117 31.19 -10.66 30.89
C ASN A 117 31.24 -9.70 32.10
N GLY A 118 30.14 -9.62 32.84
CA GLY A 118 29.99 -8.94 34.11
C GLY A 118 30.36 -9.78 35.30
N ALA A 119 30.80 -9.11 36.36
CA ALA A 119 31.59 -9.64 37.47
C ALA A 119 30.99 -10.85 38.22
N ASN A 120 29.78 -11.32 37.90
CA ASN A 120 29.20 -12.55 38.45
C ASN A 120 28.31 -13.26 37.41
N SER A 121 28.53 -14.57 37.21
CA SER A 121 27.69 -15.50 36.43
C SER A 121 26.22 -15.63 36.93
N ASN A 122 25.84 -14.83 37.92
CA ASN A 122 24.51 -14.78 38.54
C ASN A 122 23.80 -13.44 38.32
N SER A 123 24.46 -12.42 37.74
CA SER A 123 23.80 -11.15 37.50
C SER A 123 22.99 -11.24 36.21
N LYS A 124 21.73 -11.64 36.35
CA LYS A 124 20.75 -11.77 35.26
C LYS A 124 19.91 -10.50 35.12
N THR A 125 20.45 -9.36 35.52
CA THR A 125 19.69 -8.12 35.66
C THR A 125 19.35 -7.58 34.29
N CYS A 126 18.05 -7.36 34.05
CA CYS A 126 17.52 -6.77 32.83
C CYS A 126 16.82 -5.47 33.20
N THR A 127 17.41 -4.33 32.83
CA THR A 127 16.81 -3.02 33.10
C THR A 127 16.18 -2.49 31.83
N LEU A 128 14.87 -2.28 31.86
CA LEU A 128 14.07 -1.71 30.79
C LEU A 128 14.11 -0.18 30.88
N MET A 129 14.22 0.50 29.74
CA MET A 129 14.46 1.94 29.64
C MET A 129 13.38 2.61 28.79
N LYS A 130 13.10 3.88 29.07
CA LYS A 130 12.02 4.67 28.42
C LYS A 130 12.49 5.46 27.19
N SER A 131 13.71 5.24 26.72
CA SER A 131 14.27 6.01 25.60
C SER A 131 15.05 5.11 24.66
N ASP A 132 14.87 5.37 23.38
CA ASP A 132 15.53 4.77 22.22
C ASP A 132 16.92 5.38 21.92
N LYS A 133 17.50 6.12 22.87
CA LYS A 133 18.81 6.75 22.67
C LYS A 133 19.90 5.69 22.58
N VAL A 134 20.89 5.97 21.74
CA VAL A 134 22.12 5.19 21.63
C VAL A 134 22.85 5.18 22.99
N GLY A 135 23.26 4.01 23.43
CA GLY A 135 24.09 3.81 24.61
C GLY A 135 25.39 4.58 24.48
N ASN A 136 25.80 5.25 25.56
CA ASN A 136 26.83 6.29 25.53
C ASN A 136 28.04 5.98 26.42
N THR A 137 27.97 4.92 27.22
CA THR A 137 29.00 4.60 28.21
C THR A 137 29.52 3.18 27.97
N SER A 138 30.83 3.05 27.76
CA SER A 138 31.47 1.75 27.62
C SER A 138 31.49 1.03 28.98
N CYS A 139 31.03 -0.21 28.99
CA CYS A 139 30.83 -1.00 30.18
C CYS A 139 30.93 -2.49 29.84
N PRO A 140 32.07 -3.15 30.09
CA PRO A 140 32.30 -4.54 29.67
C PRO A 140 31.30 -5.56 30.22
N ASN A 141 30.60 -5.22 31.30
CA ASN A 141 29.62 -6.08 31.96
C ASN A 141 28.16 -5.85 31.52
N HIS A 142 27.92 -4.96 30.58
CA HIS A 142 26.56 -4.69 30.12
C HIS A 142 26.48 -4.72 28.60
N ASP A 143 25.39 -5.29 28.11
CA ASP A 143 24.98 -5.19 26.72
C ASP A 143 23.68 -4.38 26.65
N TYR A 144 23.64 -3.45 25.70
CA TYR A 144 22.58 -2.48 25.55
C TYR A 144 21.93 -2.61 24.18
N ALA A 145 20.60 -2.63 24.14
CA ALA A 145 19.85 -2.61 22.89
C ALA A 145 18.81 -1.52 22.96
N TYR A 146 18.62 -0.81 21.85
CA TYR A 146 17.64 0.27 21.76
C TYR A 146 16.80 0.13 20.50
N ALA A 147 15.54 0.53 20.60
CA ALA A 147 14.58 0.49 19.52
C ALA A 147 15.05 1.36 18.36
N VAL A 148 14.91 0.86 17.15
CA VAL A 148 15.15 1.60 15.91
C VAL A 148 13.93 1.50 15.00
N PRO A 149 13.70 2.48 14.12
CA PRO A 149 12.65 2.38 13.13
C PRO A 149 12.78 1.10 12.28
N PRO A 150 11.66 0.55 11.78
CA PRO A 150 11.72 -0.59 10.88
C PRO A 150 12.50 -0.22 9.61
N PRO A 151 13.25 -1.18 9.05
CA PRO A 151 14.00 -0.96 7.82
C PRO A 151 13.06 -0.64 6.66
N THR A 152 13.41 0.36 5.83
CA THR A 152 12.61 0.65 4.63
C THR A 152 12.98 -0.33 3.52
N ILE A 153 12.00 -1.04 2.99
CA ILE A 153 12.20 -1.84 1.77
C ILE A 153 11.95 -0.93 0.57
N PRO A 154 12.85 -0.86 -0.43
CA PRO A 154 12.61 -0.07 -1.64
C PRO A 154 11.32 -0.55 -2.31
N GLN A 155 10.35 0.36 -2.42
CA GLN A 155 9.10 0.08 -3.12
C GLN A 155 9.27 0.43 -4.60
N THR A 156 8.82 -0.46 -5.48
CA THR A 156 8.71 -0.13 -6.90
C THR A 156 7.43 0.68 -7.09
N THR A 157 7.53 1.88 -7.64
CA THR A 157 6.35 2.68 -7.98
C THR A 157 5.57 2.00 -9.09
N GLU A 158 4.51 1.29 -8.75
CA GLU A 158 3.58 0.73 -9.74
C GLU A 158 2.60 1.83 -10.19
N LEU A 159 2.72 2.24 -11.46
CA LEU A 159 1.81 3.22 -12.06
C LEU A 159 0.47 2.57 -12.40
N VAL A 160 -0.32 2.21 -11.38
CA VAL A 160 -1.66 1.66 -11.60
C VAL A 160 -2.65 2.81 -11.84
N PRO A 161 -3.31 2.90 -13.01
CA PRO A 161 -4.22 4.00 -13.33
C PRO A 161 -5.28 4.17 -12.25
N GLN A 162 -5.33 5.33 -11.60
CA GLN A 162 -6.33 5.61 -10.55
C GLN A 162 -7.75 5.58 -11.15
N CYS A 163 -8.71 5.07 -10.39
CA CYS A 163 -10.14 5.00 -10.78
C CYS A 163 -10.48 4.17 -12.05
N THR A 164 -9.62 3.24 -12.46
CA THR A 164 -9.92 2.32 -13.58
C THR A 164 -10.96 1.26 -13.22
N THR A 165 -11.84 0.95 -14.17
CA THR A 165 -12.73 -0.24 -14.17
C THR A 165 -12.19 -1.37 -15.05
N GLU A 166 -11.00 -1.19 -15.62
CA GLU A 166 -10.34 -2.18 -16.48
C GLU A 166 -9.42 -3.09 -15.67
N CYS A 167 -9.63 -4.39 -15.81
CA CYS A 167 -8.77 -5.42 -15.22
C CYS A 167 -7.45 -5.60 -15.99
N PRO A 168 -6.33 -5.91 -15.30
CA PRO A 168 -6.23 -6.25 -13.88
C PRO A 168 -6.18 -5.02 -12.94
N GLY A 169 -6.00 -3.81 -13.47
CA GLY A 169 -5.83 -2.61 -12.65
C GLY A 169 -7.02 -2.29 -11.74
N ALA A 170 -8.23 -2.73 -12.11
CA ALA A 170 -9.46 -2.55 -11.34
C ALA A 170 -9.61 -3.49 -10.14
N ASP A 171 -8.70 -4.46 -9.95
CA ASP A 171 -8.84 -5.46 -8.90
C ASP A 171 -8.83 -4.82 -7.51
N HIS A 172 -9.78 -5.25 -6.67
CA HIS A 172 -10.06 -4.70 -5.34
C HIS A 172 -10.41 -3.21 -5.30
N ARG A 173 -10.70 -2.60 -6.45
CA ARG A 173 -11.14 -1.20 -6.53
C ARG A 173 -12.65 -1.08 -6.43
N GLN A 174 -13.08 0.13 -6.14
CA GLN A 174 -14.50 0.46 -6.07
C GLN A 174 -14.90 1.33 -7.25
N TYR A 175 -16.14 1.16 -7.68
CA TYR A 175 -16.77 1.94 -8.73
C TYR A 175 -18.17 2.36 -8.26
N THR A 176 -18.46 3.67 -8.32
CA THR A 176 -19.81 4.19 -8.10
C THR A 176 -20.52 4.33 -9.44
N SER A 177 -21.59 3.57 -9.62
CA SER A 177 -22.46 3.66 -10.79
C SER A 177 -23.21 5.01 -10.85
N PRO A 178 -23.76 5.40 -12.02
CA PRO A 178 -24.56 6.62 -12.14
C PRO A 178 -25.75 6.70 -11.18
N ASN A 179 -26.29 5.54 -10.76
CA ASN A 179 -27.41 5.44 -9.80
C ASN A 179 -26.96 5.51 -8.33
N GLY A 180 -25.67 5.70 -8.08
CA GLY A 180 -25.11 5.83 -6.74
C GLY A 180 -24.77 4.51 -6.05
N GLU A 181 -25.08 3.36 -6.66
CA GLU A 181 -24.65 2.06 -6.15
C GLU A 181 -23.14 1.90 -6.31
N VAL A 182 -22.47 1.46 -5.24
CA VAL A 182 -21.03 1.25 -5.18
C VAL A 182 -20.74 -0.24 -5.31
N PHE A 183 -19.89 -0.58 -6.26
CA PHE A 183 -19.45 -1.93 -6.51
C PHE A 183 -17.97 -2.11 -6.13
N LYS A 184 -17.63 -3.20 -5.44
CA LYS A 184 -16.24 -3.67 -5.33
C LYS A 184 -15.96 -4.64 -6.47
N MET A 185 -14.88 -4.41 -7.21
CA MET A 185 -14.48 -5.21 -8.37
C MET A 185 -13.43 -6.26 -7.97
N ASN A 186 -13.53 -7.43 -8.58
CA ASN A 186 -12.61 -8.56 -8.43
C ASN A 186 -12.27 -9.11 -9.83
N CYS A 187 -11.01 -8.92 -10.23
CA CYS A 187 -10.53 -9.35 -11.53
C CYS A 187 -10.19 -10.85 -11.53
N GLY A 188 -10.42 -11.52 -12.67
CA GLY A 188 -10.09 -12.94 -12.83
C GLY A 188 -10.94 -13.90 -11.99
N LYS A 189 -12.10 -13.46 -11.50
CA LYS A 189 -13.01 -14.25 -10.66
C LYS A 189 -14.45 -14.12 -11.14
N ARG A 190 -15.31 -15.05 -10.72
CA ARG A 190 -16.77 -15.01 -10.91
C ARG A 190 -17.52 -15.51 -9.67
N HIS A 191 -18.76 -15.09 -9.50
CA HIS A 191 -19.61 -15.49 -8.37
C HIS A 191 -20.15 -16.91 -8.54
N GLY A 192 -20.61 -17.26 -9.74
CA GLY A 192 -21.27 -18.54 -9.98
C GLY A 192 -22.64 -18.68 -9.32
N ALA A 193 -23.27 -17.56 -8.99
CA ALA A 193 -24.67 -17.50 -8.58
C ALA A 193 -25.61 -17.71 -9.77
N GLU A 194 -26.88 -18.02 -9.48
CA GLU A 194 -27.93 -18.01 -10.50
C GLU A 194 -28.11 -16.60 -11.08
N TYR A 195 -28.29 -16.54 -12.39
CA TYR A 195 -28.42 -15.27 -13.10
C TYR A 195 -29.86 -14.80 -13.11
N LEU A 196 -30.07 -13.55 -12.73
CA LEU A 196 -31.32 -12.82 -12.93
C LEU A 196 -31.54 -12.58 -14.43
N THR A 197 -30.49 -12.19 -15.14
CA THR A 197 -30.50 -11.95 -16.58
C THR A 197 -29.08 -11.97 -17.16
N THR A 198 -28.98 -11.96 -18.48
CA THR A 198 -27.71 -11.89 -19.23
C THR A 198 -27.81 -10.83 -20.32
N LEU A 199 -26.79 -10.00 -20.43
CA LEU A 199 -26.70 -8.89 -21.37
C LEU A 199 -25.42 -9.01 -22.21
N ASP A 200 -25.41 -8.34 -23.37
CA ASP A 200 -24.21 -8.10 -24.16
C ASP A 200 -23.70 -6.68 -23.85
N THR A 201 -22.51 -6.56 -23.25
CA THR A 201 -21.91 -5.27 -22.87
C THR A 201 -20.46 -5.17 -23.32
N GLY A 202 -20.01 -3.97 -23.68
CA GLY A 202 -18.65 -3.70 -24.14
C GLY A 202 -17.58 -3.81 -23.06
N SER A 203 -17.98 -3.59 -21.80
CA SER A 203 -17.09 -3.46 -20.64
C SER A 203 -17.69 -3.98 -19.32
N LEU A 204 -16.83 -4.18 -18.31
CA LEU A 204 -17.26 -4.46 -16.92
C LEU A 204 -18.03 -3.27 -16.34
N LYS A 205 -17.63 -2.04 -16.68
CA LYS A 205 -18.30 -0.82 -16.23
C LYS A 205 -19.77 -0.81 -16.68
N GLU A 206 -20.03 -1.03 -17.97
CA GLU A 206 -21.39 -1.10 -18.49
C GLU A 206 -22.21 -2.23 -17.84
N CYS A 207 -21.54 -3.32 -17.47
CA CYS A 207 -22.17 -4.43 -16.77
C CYS A 207 -22.66 -4.02 -15.37
N MET A 208 -21.82 -3.32 -14.60
CA MET A 208 -22.20 -2.77 -13.29
C MET A 208 -23.27 -1.66 -13.41
N ASP A 209 -23.17 -0.79 -14.42
CA ASP A 209 -24.18 0.24 -14.69
C ASP A 209 -25.55 -0.39 -14.96
N ALA A 210 -25.61 -1.45 -15.78
CA ALA A 210 -26.85 -2.17 -16.03
C ALA A 210 -27.39 -2.88 -14.79
N CYS A 211 -26.50 -3.38 -13.91
CA CYS A 211 -26.92 -3.96 -12.64
C CYS A 211 -27.58 -2.93 -11.74
N SER A 212 -27.04 -1.70 -11.67
CA SER A 212 -27.60 -0.67 -10.80
C SER A 212 -28.92 -0.07 -11.27
N GLU A 213 -29.36 -0.40 -12.49
CA GLU A 213 -30.72 -0.11 -12.97
C GLU A 213 -31.74 -1.16 -12.51
N LEU A 214 -31.28 -2.34 -12.08
CA LEU A 214 -32.13 -3.44 -11.62
C LEU A 214 -32.06 -3.57 -10.11
N VAL A 215 -33.12 -3.16 -9.42
CA VAL A 215 -33.27 -3.28 -7.96
C VAL A 215 -32.84 -4.65 -7.37
N PRO A 216 -33.17 -5.82 -7.96
CA PRO A 216 -32.74 -7.10 -7.39
C PRO A 216 -31.29 -7.49 -7.73
N CYS A 217 -30.57 -6.71 -8.53
CA CYS A 217 -29.20 -7.01 -8.91
C CYS A 217 -28.23 -6.47 -7.86
N HIS A 218 -27.34 -7.35 -7.37
CA HIS A 218 -26.32 -7.00 -6.39
C HIS A 218 -24.92 -7.50 -6.80
N SER A 219 -24.80 -8.15 -7.94
CA SER A 219 -23.53 -8.62 -8.47
C SER A 219 -23.57 -8.84 -9.97
N VAL A 220 -22.38 -8.78 -10.57
CA VAL A 220 -22.15 -9.07 -11.97
C VAL A 220 -20.96 -9.99 -12.17
N ASP A 221 -21.06 -10.84 -13.19
CA ASP A 221 -19.94 -11.58 -13.79
C ASP A 221 -19.81 -11.14 -15.25
N TYR A 222 -18.72 -10.48 -15.62
CA TYR A 222 -18.46 -10.03 -16.99
C TYR A 222 -17.35 -10.86 -17.64
N HIS A 223 -17.66 -11.53 -18.75
CA HIS A 223 -16.68 -12.31 -19.50
C HIS A 223 -16.06 -11.47 -20.63
N ALA A 224 -14.80 -11.08 -20.44
CA ALA A 224 -14.13 -10.06 -21.24
C ALA A 224 -14.01 -10.39 -22.74
N ARG A 225 -13.85 -11.68 -23.08
CA ARG A 225 -13.71 -12.15 -24.47
C ARG A 225 -15.04 -12.21 -25.20
N SER A 226 -16.09 -12.73 -24.56
CA SER A 226 -17.39 -12.90 -25.22
C SER A 226 -18.29 -11.68 -25.08
N LYS A 227 -17.87 -10.67 -24.30
CA LYS A 227 -18.65 -9.45 -24.06
C LYS A 227 -20.02 -9.74 -23.41
N LYS A 228 -20.10 -10.85 -22.67
CA LYS A 228 -21.31 -11.28 -21.95
C LYS A 228 -21.24 -10.81 -20.51
N CYS A 229 -22.33 -10.23 -20.05
CA CYS A 229 -22.53 -9.72 -18.71
C CYS A 229 -23.66 -10.51 -18.05
N TYR A 230 -23.37 -11.16 -16.93
CA TYR A 230 -24.33 -11.95 -16.17
C TYR A 230 -24.66 -11.22 -14.88
N LEU A 231 -25.94 -10.92 -14.66
CA LEU A 231 -26.41 -10.17 -13.49
C LEU A 231 -26.99 -11.14 -12.48
N SER A 232 -26.64 -11.00 -11.21
CA SER A 232 -27.08 -11.88 -10.13
C SER A 232 -27.42 -11.11 -8.84
N ASN A 233 -28.03 -11.80 -7.89
CA ASN A 233 -28.40 -11.27 -6.58
C ASN A 233 -27.41 -11.71 -5.46
N HIS A 234 -26.18 -12.10 -5.81
CA HIS A 234 -25.17 -12.46 -4.81
C HIS A 234 -24.59 -11.21 -4.15
N GLN A 235 -24.55 -11.18 -2.81
CA GLN A 235 -24.19 -10.01 -2.00
C GLN A 235 -22.83 -10.18 -1.30
N GLY A 236 -21.78 -10.50 -2.05
CA GLY A 236 -20.48 -10.74 -1.47
C GLY A 236 -19.42 -11.10 -2.51
N GLU A 237 -18.20 -11.29 -2.02
CA GLU A 237 -17.03 -11.48 -2.85
C GLU A 237 -17.10 -12.79 -3.66
N PRO A 238 -16.75 -12.77 -4.96
CA PRO A 238 -16.67 -13.96 -5.79
C PRO A 238 -15.55 -14.89 -5.33
N ILE A 239 -15.84 -16.20 -5.29
CA ILE A 239 -14.91 -17.22 -4.80
C ILE A 239 -14.30 -18.11 -5.90
N ILE A 240 -14.84 -18.06 -7.12
CA ILE A 240 -14.42 -18.95 -8.20
C ILE A 240 -13.36 -18.26 -9.04
N ASP A 241 -12.15 -18.82 -9.07
CA ASP A 241 -11.09 -18.39 -9.97
C ASP A 241 -11.47 -18.68 -11.43
N ALA A 242 -11.53 -17.62 -12.23
CA ALA A 242 -11.95 -17.65 -13.62
C ALA A 242 -11.27 -16.51 -14.38
N PRO A 243 -10.03 -16.68 -14.88
CA PRO A 243 -9.23 -15.59 -15.47
C PRO A 243 -9.86 -14.87 -16.67
N GLY A 244 -10.86 -15.46 -17.32
CA GLY A 244 -11.62 -14.82 -18.41
C GLY A 244 -12.78 -13.93 -17.94
N PHE A 245 -13.09 -13.95 -16.64
CA PHE A 245 -14.17 -13.20 -16.02
C PHE A 245 -13.61 -12.11 -15.12
N ASN A 246 -14.33 -11.00 -15.05
CA ASN A 246 -14.16 -9.96 -14.06
C ASN A 246 -15.53 -9.74 -13.43
N SER A 247 -15.58 -9.68 -12.12
CA SER A 247 -16.82 -9.63 -11.39
C SER A 247 -16.84 -8.43 -10.47
N ALA A 248 -18.04 -8.04 -10.05
CA ALA A 248 -18.21 -7.01 -9.06
C ALA A 248 -19.47 -7.28 -8.24
N TYR A 249 -19.46 -6.85 -6.98
CA TYR A 249 -20.63 -6.96 -6.10
C TYR A 249 -20.89 -5.63 -5.42
N SER A 250 -22.17 -5.36 -5.17
CA SER A 250 -22.64 -4.17 -4.49
C SER A 250 -22.20 -4.18 -3.04
N ILE A 251 -21.63 -3.06 -2.59
CA ILE A 251 -21.32 -2.79 -1.19
C ILE A 251 -22.23 -1.69 -0.62
N GLY A 252 -23.36 -1.43 -1.30
CA GLY A 252 -24.36 -0.44 -0.93
C GLY A 252 -24.24 0.87 -1.73
N CYS A 253 -25.07 1.85 -1.38
CA CYS A 253 -25.08 3.15 -2.06
C CYS A 253 -24.05 4.11 -1.46
N ALA A 254 -23.47 4.96 -2.30
CA ALA A 254 -22.59 6.02 -1.89
C ALA A 254 -23.31 6.96 -0.91
N GLY A 255 -22.72 7.19 0.27
CA GLY A 255 -23.31 8.04 1.31
C GLY A 255 -24.48 7.41 2.07
N ALA A 256 -24.81 6.14 1.86
CA ALA A 256 -25.93 5.49 2.57
C ALA A 256 -25.73 5.36 4.09
N CYS A 257 -24.48 5.33 4.54
CA CYS A 257 -24.12 5.29 5.95
C CYS A 257 -23.90 6.69 6.56
N GLU A 258 -24.10 7.76 5.78
CA GLU A 258 -24.19 9.12 6.31
C GLU A 258 -25.64 9.34 6.79
N ASP A 259 -25.87 10.15 7.82
CA ASP A 259 -27.20 10.41 8.45
C ASP A 259 -28.26 11.04 7.50
N LYS A 260 -28.03 11.05 6.20
CA LYS A 260 -28.91 11.55 5.15
C LYS A 260 -29.36 10.39 4.25
N SER A 261 -30.49 9.79 4.63
CA SER A 261 -31.23 8.75 3.91
C SER A 261 -31.23 8.93 2.39
N CYS A 262 -30.95 7.83 1.67
CA CYS A 262 -31.03 7.75 0.21
C CYS A 262 -32.43 8.17 -0.29
N GLY A 263 -32.51 9.32 -0.95
CA GLY A 263 -33.67 9.69 -1.74
C GLY A 263 -33.53 9.09 -3.14
N CYS A 264 -34.37 8.12 -3.47
CA CYS A 264 -34.62 7.74 -4.85
C CYS A 264 -34.97 9.01 -5.63
N LYS A 265 -34.15 9.40 -6.62
CA LYS A 265 -34.60 10.39 -7.61
C LYS A 265 -35.63 9.68 -8.46
N ASN A 266 -36.90 10.04 -8.25
CA ASN A 266 -38.03 9.51 -9.00
C ASN A 266 -37.81 9.67 -10.52
N ALA A 267 -38.18 8.60 -11.24
CA ALA A 267 -38.24 8.51 -12.70
C ALA A 267 -39.18 9.56 -13.33
#